data_AF-R7LVP2-F1
#
_entry.id   AF-R7LVP2-F1
#
_cell.length_a   1.000
_cell.length_b   1.000
_cell.length_c   1.000
_cell.angle_alpha   90.00
_cell.angle_beta   90.00
_cell.angle_gamma   90.00
#
_symmetry.space_group_name_H-M   'P 1'
#
loop_
_entity.id
_entity.type
_entity.pdbx_description
1 polymer ?
#
loop_
_entity_poly.entity_id
_entity_poly.type
_entity_poly.pdbx_seq_one_letter_code
_entity_poly.pdbx_strand_id
1 'polypeptide(L)'
;MNNSPVSSISFRPNMSEFVFSNSNTPHVLNKVNIDNKDEFVSQKDNTTTNNINYRKLIIGLTCSGVGALLISPIFLKRKLFFPAKFAEHINFSPAQSMEEAIEFAKKNFKIRTFDFKNDLGMANWVNAALTNVNNRFKGKAHIPPIFRWATSTEVEKKTKTWGKGVIAWTDSFSKANNSIIFNPNNIGSKIGFVKGAGKNAYDVLNHELGHYLHSMNISEFDNLLGRLSSRKTKLFKNNKEQQSVAAKISGYAKTNPREFVAECFSYMCAGNKLPEDVLKLYKHYKGPTIPTM
;
A
#
# COMPACT_ATOMS: atom_id res chain seq x y z
N MET A 1 54.76 10.20 8.85
CA MET A 1 53.35 10.64 8.63
C MET A 1 52.49 9.39 8.68
N ASN A 2 51.65 9.27 9.71
CA ASN A 2 50.92 8.07 10.07
C ASN A 2 49.64 7.93 9.24
N ASN A 3 49.49 6.79 8.55
CA ASN A 3 48.21 6.32 8.01
C ASN A 3 47.37 5.74 9.14
N SER A 4 46.23 6.35 9.44
CA SER A 4 45.18 5.74 10.27
C SER A 4 44.02 5.29 9.37
N PRO A 5 43.60 4.02 9.39
CA PRO A 5 42.41 3.59 8.68
C PRO A 5 41.16 3.98 9.47
N VAL A 6 40.22 4.63 8.78
CA VAL A 6 38.89 4.93 9.31
C VAL A 6 38.11 3.61 9.42
N SER A 7 37.88 3.16 10.64
CA SER A 7 37.00 2.03 10.94
C SER A 7 35.54 2.46 10.70
N SER A 8 34.89 1.85 9.71
CA SER A 8 33.44 1.97 9.55
C SER A 8 32.75 1.11 10.61
N ILE A 9 32.28 1.75 11.67
CA ILE A 9 31.45 1.13 12.70
C ILE A 9 30.11 0.72 12.06
N SER A 10 29.95 -0.57 11.77
CA SER A 10 28.68 -1.15 11.34
C SER A 10 27.76 -1.31 12.54
N PHE A 11 26.96 -0.29 12.84
CA PHE A 11 25.89 -0.42 13.83
C PHE A 11 24.71 -1.16 13.20
N ARG A 12 24.74 -2.50 13.28
CA ARG A 12 23.55 -3.33 13.06
C ARG A 12 22.90 -3.55 14.43
N PRO A 13 21.69 -3.02 14.69
CA PRO A 13 21.01 -3.35 15.94
C PRO A 13 20.74 -4.87 15.98
N ASN A 14 21.01 -5.48 17.12
CA ASN A 14 20.74 -6.88 17.37
C ASN A 14 19.21 -7.08 17.44
N MET A 15 18.63 -7.74 16.44
CA MET A 15 17.18 -7.79 16.20
C MET A 15 16.47 -8.93 16.98
N SER A 16 17.10 -9.50 18.00
CA SER A 16 16.59 -10.65 18.76
C SER A 16 15.48 -10.32 19.79
N GLU A 17 15.14 -9.04 19.99
CA GLU A 17 14.18 -8.60 21.03
C GLU A 17 12.84 -8.06 20.49
N PHE A 18 12.43 -8.40 19.27
CA PHE A 18 11.10 -8.00 18.80
C PHE A 18 9.99 -8.77 19.53
N VAL A 19 9.24 -8.06 20.37
CA VAL A 19 7.96 -8.53 20.90
C VAL A 19 6.92 -8.46 19.78
N PHE A 20 6.64 -9.59 19.14
CA PHE A 20 5.56 -9.73 18.16
C PHE A 20 4.21 -9.73 18.89
N SER A 21 3.71 -8.55 19.29
CA SER A 21 2.38 -8.46 19.89
C SER A 21 1.30 -8.64 18.82
N ASN A 22 0.47 -9.67 18.97
CA ASN A 22 -0.70 -9.90 18.13
C ASN A 22 -1.80 -8.90 18.54
N SER A 23 -1.74 -7.65 18.05
CA SER A 23 -2.68 -6.59 18.47
C SER A 23 -4.03 -6.73 17.75
N ASN A 24 -4.87 -7.64 18.25
CA ASN A 24 -6.32 -7.68 17.98
C ASN A 24 -7.11 -6.93 19.06
N THR A 25 -6.54 -5.91 19.69
CA THR A 25 -7.23 -5.07 20.66
C THR A 25 -7.69 -3.76 20.01
N PRO A 26 -9.01 -3.54 19.82
CA PRO A 26 -9.50 -2.24 19.40
C PRO A 26 -9.22 -1.21 20.50
N HIS A 27 -8.54 -0.11 20.15
CA HIS A 27 -8.40 1.03 21.05
C HIS A 27 -9.78 1.63 21.32
N VAL A 28 -10.18 1.60 22.60
CA VAL A 28 -11.38 2.27 23.11
C VAL A 28 -11.18 3.78 22.94
N LEU A 29 -11.92 4.38 22.00
CA LEU A 29 -12.09 5.83 21.94
C LEU A 29 -13.17 6.24 22.94
N ASN A 30 -12.80 7.12 23.86
CA ASN A 30 -13.71 7.78 24.78
C ASN A 30 -14.85 8.45 24.00
N LYS A 31 -16.10 8.09 24.35
CA LYS A 31 -17.32 8.76 23.86
C LYS A 31 -17.29 10.22 24.29
N VAL A 32 -17.13 11.12 23.32
CA VAL A 32 -17.58 12.50 23.48
C VAL A 32 -19.00 12.56 22.94
N ASN A 33 -19.94 12.86 23.84
CA ASN A 33 -21.34 13.05 23.53
C ASN A 33 -21.50 14.43 22.87
N ILE A 34 -21.93 14.47 21.60
CA ILE A 34 -22.37 15.71 20.96
C ILE A 34 -23.75 15.40 20.38
N ASP A 35 -24.77 15.76 21.16
CA ASP A 35 -26.09 16.07 20.65
C ASP A 35 -25.95 17.23 19.66
N ASN A 36 -26.36 17.00 18.42
CA ASN A 36 -26.96 18.03 17.58
C ASN A 36 -27.87 17.32 16.58
N LYS A 37 -29.18 17.53 16.81
CA LYS A 37 -30.24 17.29 15.84
C LYS A 37 -29.99 18.22 14.66
N ASP A 38 -30.03 17.69 13.45
CA ASP A 38 -30.59 18.38 12.30
C ASP A 38 -31.16 17.35 11.34
N GLU A 39 -32.47 17.45 11.14
CA GLU A 39 -33.27 16.66 10.21
C GLU A 39 -32.86 16.98 8.77
N PHE A 40 -32.59 15.96 7.95
CA PHE A 40 -32.76 16.07 6.51
C PHE A 40 -33.35 14.79 5.91
N VAL A 41 -34.64 14.91 5.61
CA VAL A 41 -35.51 14.22 4.64
C VAL A 41 -34.95 12.96 3.95
N SER A 42 -35.59 11.84 4.29
CA SER A 42 -35.57 10.57 3.55
C SER A 42 -36.16 10.72 2.14
N GLN A 43 -35.39 10.35 1.11
CA GLN A 43 -35.96 9.88 -0.15
C GLN A 43 -35.81 8.36 -0.23
N LYS A 44 -36.95 7.69 -0.45
CA LYS A 44 -37.11 6.24 -0.58
C LYS A 44 -36.35 5.71 -1.79
N ASP A 45 -35.40 4.81 -1.57
CA ASP A 45 -34.88 3.92 -2.61
C ASP A 45 -35.88 2.77 -2.83
N ASN A 46 -36.63 2.86 -3.93
CA ASN A 46 -37.38 1.72 -4.45
C ASN A 46 -36.44 0.82 -5.24
N THR A 47 -36.13 -0.35 -4.67
CA THR A 47 -35.41 -1.43 -5.33
C THR A 47 -36.14 -1.89 -6.60
N THR A 48 -35.51 -1.74 -7.76
CA THR A 48 -35.83 -2.53 -8.96
C THR A 48 -34.53 -3.09 -9.51
N THR A 49 -34.38 -4.40 -9.40
CA THR A 49 -33.33 -5.21 -10.04
C THR A 49 -33.42 -5.08 -11.56
N ASN A 50 -32.41 -4.50 -12.20
CA ASN A 50 -32.25 -4.59 -13.65
C ASN A 50 -30.83 -5.00 -14.02
N ASN A 51 -30.72 -6.20 -14.60
CA ASN A 51 -29.57 -6.72 -15.31
C ASN A 51 -29.23 -5.81 -16.50
N ILE A 52 -28.13 -5.07 -16.44
CA ILE A 52 -27.68 -4.25 -17.57
C ILE A 52 -26.62 -5.02 -18.39
N ASN A 53 -27.03 -5.45 -19.58
CA ASN A 53 -26.19 -5.99 -20.64
C ASN A 53 -25.33 -4.86 -21.27
N TYR A 54 -24.04 -4.79 -20.95
CA TYR A 54 -23.12 -3.73 -21.44
C TYR A 54 -22.64 -3.96 -22.88
N ARG A 55 -23.55 -3.88 -23.87
CA ARG A 55 -23.16 -3.91 -25.29
C ARG A 55 -23.55 -2.69 -26.14
N LYS A 56 -24.15 -1.62 -25.59
CA LYS A 56 -24.32 -0.36 -26.34
C LYS A 56 -24.23 0.85 -25.40
N LEU A 57 -23.09 1.52 -25.38
CA LEU A 57 -22.98 2.90 -24.91
C LEU A 57 -21.98 3.66 -25.80
N ILE A 58 -22.40 3.92 -27.04
CA ILE A 58 -21.95 5.10 -27.77
C ILE A 58 -22.99 6.17 -27.41
N ILE A 59 -22.63 7.10 -26.53
CA ILE A 59 -23.40 8.32 -26.31
C ILE A 59 -22.54 9.46 -26.81
N GLY A 60 -23.07 10.13 -27.84
CA GLY A 60 -22.46 11.25 -28.52
C GLY A 60 -22.29 12.46 -27.59
N LEU A 61 -21.22 13.19 -27.85
CA LEU A 61 -20.95 14.51 -27.28
C LEU A 61 -21.03 15.49 -28.44
N THR A 62 -22.23 15.98 -28.72
CA THR A 62 -22.45 17.18 -29.55
C THR A 62 -22.07 18.39 -28.73
N CYS A 63 -20.82 18.81 -28.82
CA CYS A 63 -20.38 20.17 -28.55
C CYS A 63 -19.48 20.59 -29.72
N SER A 64 -19.88 21.65 -30.40
CA SER A 64 -19.24 22.20 -31.58
C SER A 64 -17.73 22.44 -31.36
N GLY A 65 -16.91 21.85 -32.23
CA GLY A 65 -15.47 22.09 -32.31
C GLY A 65 -14.61 21.32 -31.31
N VAL A 66 -13.60 20.61 -31.83
CA VAL A 66 -12.56 19.82 -31.14
C VAL A 66 -12.91 18.33 -30.92
N GLY A 67 -12.62 17.53 -31.95
CA GLY A 67 -12.06 16.17 -31.87
C GLY A 67 -12.73 15.17 -30.92
N ALA A 68 -13.60 14.32 -31.48
CA ALA A 68 -14.00 13.07 -30.83
C ALA A 68 -12.77 12.19 -30.58
N LEU A 69 -12.33 12.09 -29.32
CA LEU A 69 -11.29 11.14 -28.90
C LEU A 69 -11.85 9.71 -29.02
N LEU A 70 -11.47 9.03 -30.10
CA LEU A 70 -11.61 7.58 -30.22
C LEU A 70 -10.77 6.93 -29.12
N ILE A 71 -11.40 6.55 -28.00
CA ILE A 71 -10.74 5.69 -27.01
C ILE A 71 -10.64 4.29 -27.63
N SER A 72 -9.48 4.02 -28.23
CA SER A 72 -9.19 2.73 -28.86
C SER A 72 -9.44 1.56 -27.88
N PRO A 73 -10.04 0.44 -28.32
CA PRO A 73 -10.30 -0.73 -27.47
C PRO A 73 -9.04 -1.36 -26.85
N ILE A 74 -7.85 -0.93 -27.30
CA ILE A 74 -6.54 -1.30 -26.73
C ILE A 74 -6.41 -0.91 -25.24
N PHE A 75 -7.16 0.09 -24.76
CA PHE A 75 -7.07 0.58 -23.38
C PHE A 75 -7.99 -0.14 -22.38
N LEU A 76 -8.79 -1.12 -22.83
CA LEU A 76 -9.80 -1.80 -22.01
C LEU A 76 -9.38 -3.18 -21.48
N LYS A 77 -8.09 -3.52 -21.47
CA LYS A 77 -7.63 -4.73 -20.76
C LYS A 77 -7.68 -4.50 -19.25
N ARG A 78 -8.87 -4.62 -18.65
CA ARG A 78 -8.99 -4.93 -17.21
C ARG A 78 -8.31 -6.29 -17.02
N LYS A 79 -7.18 -6.31 -16.30
CA LYS A 79 -6.57 -7.55 -15.84
C LYS A 79 -7.62 -8.23 -14.97
N LEU A 80 -8.21 -9.33 -15.43
CA LEU A 80 -9.21 -10.06 -14.64
C LEU A 80 -8.51 -10.52 -13.35
N PHE A 81 -9.02 -10.04 -12.23
CA PHE A 81 -8.39 -10.21 -10.93
C PHE A 81 -8.98 -11.46 -10.27
N PHE A 82 -8.16 -12.50 -10.12
CA PHE A 82 -8.52 -13.66 -9.31
C PHE A 82 -7.96 -13.45 -7.91
N PRO A 83 -8.80 -13.40 -6.85
CA PRO A 83 -8.31 -13.36 -5.47
C PRO A 83 -7.31 -14.48 -5.22
N ALA A 84 -6.25 -14.18 -4.46
CA ALA A 84 -5.42 -15.24 -3.93
C ALA A 84 -6.31 -16.19 -3.10
N LYS A 85 -5.91 -17.46 -3.05
CA LYS A 85 -6.58 -18.50 -2.26
C LYS A 85 -5.59 -19.02 -1.23
N PHE A 86 -5.23 -18.17 -0.27
CA PHE A 86 -4.45 -18.55 0.90
C PHE A 86 -5.41 -19.01 2.02
N ALA A 87 -4.85 -19.59 3.08
CA ALA A 87 -5.63 -19.86 4.28
C ALA A 87 -6.22 -18.56 4.83
N GLU A 88 -7.49 -18.58 5.25
CA GLU A 88 -8.17 -17.38 5.75
C GLU A 88 -7.52 -16.83 7.03
N HIS A 89 -6.99 -17.74 7.84
CA HIS A 89 -6.27 -17.42 9.06
C HIS A 89 -4.97 -18.23 9.13
N ILE A 90 -3.87 -17.54 9.40
CA ILE A 90 -2.54 -18.12 9.56
C ILE A 90 -2.03 -17.70 10.94
N ASN A 91 -1.60 -18.67 11.74
CA ASN A 91 -0.90 -18.43 12.98
C ASN A 91 0.59 -18.23 12.66
N PHE A 92 1.11 -17.06 13.00
CA PHE A 92 2.55 -16.79 12.86
C PHE A 92 3.27 -17.13 14.16
N SER A 93 4.42 -17.77 14.02
CA SER A 93 5.42 -17.92 15.07
C SER A 93 6.79 -17.63 14.45
N PRO A 94 7.66 -16.85 15.12
CA PRO A 94 8.98 -16.55 14.59
C PRO A 94 9.78 -17.82 14.30
N ALA A 95 10.31 -17.91 13.09
CA ALA A 95 11.22 -18.97 12.68
C ALA A 95 12.54 -18.88 13.47
N GLN A 96 13.14 -20.03 13.75
CA GLN A 96 14.43 -20.17 14.42
C GLN A 96 15.61 -20.18 13.44
N SER A 97 15.33 -20.36 12.14
CA SER A 97 16.32 -20.38 11.07
C SER A 97 15.84 -19.65 9.82
N MET A 98 16.76 -19.30 8.92
CA MET A 98 16.41 -18.68 7.64
C MET A 98 15.64 -19.64 6.75
N GLU A 99 15.97 -20.93 6.80
CA GLU A 99 15.31 -22.02 6.09
C GLU A 99 13.83 -22.08 6.47
N GLU A 100 13.53 -22.11 7.77
CA GLU A 100 12.16 -22.08 8.28
C GLU A 100 11.41 -20.81 7.85
N ALA A 101 12.06 -19.65 7.90
CA ALA A 101 11.45 -18.39 7.49
C ALA A 101 11.11 -18.38 5.99
N ILE A 102 12.00 -18.90 5.14
CA ILE A 102 11.79 -19.02 3.69
C ILE A 102 10.67 -20.03 3.39
N GLU A 103 10.67 -21.18 4.07
CA GLU A 103 9.63 -22.19 3.92
C GLU A 103 8.25 -21.65 4.30
N PHE A 104 8.16 -20.93 5.42
CA PHE A 104 6.93 -20.26 5.84
C PHE A 104 6.41 -19.32 4.74
N ALA A 105 7.28 -18.46 4.20
CA ALA A 105 6.92 -17.49 3.16
C ALA A 105 6.42 -18.17 1.87
N LYS A 106 7.12 -19.21 1.42
CA LYS A 106 6.78 -20.00 0.23
C LYS A 106 5.45 -20.74 0.40
N LYS A 107 5.28 -21.45 1.52
CA LYS A 107 4.11 -22.29 1.78
C LYS A 107 2.84 -21.46 1.93
N ASN A 108 2.91 -20.37 2.70
CA ASN A 108 1.73 -19.59 3.07
C ASN A 108 1.35 -18.52 2.04
N PHE A 109 2.34 -17.90 1.38
CA PHE A 109 2.12 -16.73 0.53
C PHE A 109 2.58 -16.91 -0.92
N LYS A 110 3.07 -18.12 -1.28
CA LYS A 110 3.56 -18.43 -2.63
C LYS A 110 4.67 -17.47 -3.09
N ILE A 111 5.50 -17.00 -2.16
CA ILE A 111 6.64 -16.14 -2.47
C ILE A 111 7.69 -16.95 -3.23
N ARG A 112 8.10 -16.46 -4.41
CA ARG A 112 9.11 -17.10 -5.26
C ARG A 112 10.53 -16.73 -4.83
N THR A 113 10.74 -15.49 -4.42
CA THR A 113 12.05 -14.99 -3.97
C THR A 113 11.88 -14.32 -2.61
N PHE A 114 12.52 -14.89 -1.59
CA PHE A 114 12.54 -14.38 -0.23
C PHE A 114 14.00 -14.34 0.24
N ASP A 115 14.68 -13.21 0.03
CA ASP A 115 16.13 -13.10 0.21
C ASP A 115 16.49 -11.92 1.13
N PHE A 116 16.73 -12.27 2.40
CA PHE A 116 17.20 -11.34 3.41
C PHE A 116 18.63 -11.67 3.88
N LYS A 117 19.39 -12.44 3.08
CA LYS A 117 20.69 -12.98 3.48
C LYS A 117 20.57 -13.70 4.83
N ASN A 118 21.42 -13.37 5.80
CA ASN A 118 21.40 -13.97 7.15
C ASN A 118 20.58 -13.14 8.16
N ASP A 119 19.73 -12.22 7.70
CA ASP A 119 18.91 -11.37 8.57
C ASP A 119 17.57 -12.04 8.92
N LEU A 120 17.63 -12.97 9.89
CA LEU A 120 16.46 -13.68 10.40
C LEU A 120 15.41 -12.74 11.01
N GLY A 121 15.85 -11.65 11.65
CA GLY A 121 14.95 -10.66 12.22
C GLY A 121 14.07 -10.01 11.15
N MET A 122 14.67 -9.57 10.04
CA MET A 122 13.93 -9.02 8.91
C MET A 122 13.01 -10.06 8.27
N ALA A 123 13.50 -11.29 8.06
CA ALA A 123 12.71 -12.39 7.51
C ALA A 123 11.44 -12.64 8.35
N ASN A 124 11.58 -12.72 9.67
CA ASN A 124 10.46 -12.87 10.59
C ASN A 124 9.54 -11.64 10.61
N TRP A 125 10.08 -10.43 10.56
CA TRP A 125 9.28 -9.20 10.49
C TRP A 125 8.40 -9.16 9.23
N VAL A 126 8.95 -9.52 8.07
CA VAL A 126 8.19 -9.60 6.81
C VAL A 126 7.13 -10.69 6.88
N ASN A 127 7.45 -11.89 7.38
CA ASN A 127 6.47 -12.98 7.51
C ASN A 127 5.32 -12.62 8.46
N ALA A 128 5.62 -11.95 9.57
CA ALA A 128 4.62 -11.46 10.52
C ALA A 128 3.70 -10.42 9.85
N ALA A 129 4.28 -9.45 9.14
CA ALA A 129 3.54 -8.42 8.42
C ALA A 129 2.60 -9.02 7.36
N LEU A 130 3.10 -9.95 6.54
CA LEU A 130 2.31 -10.63 5.52
C LEU A 130 1.20 -11.48 6.12
N THR A 131 1.45 -12.14 7.24
CA THR A 131 0.42 -12.87 7.99
C THR A 131 -0.69 -11.91 8.45
N ASN A 132 -0.34 -10.76 9.01
CA ASN A 132 -1.31 -9.77 9.45
C ASN A 132 -2.20 -9.29 8.30
N VAL A 133 -1.59 -8.93 7.16
CA VAL A 133 -2.34 -8.52 5.97
C VAL A 133 -3.22 -9.66 5.46
N ASN A 134 -2.67 -10.86 5.30
CA ASN A 134 -3.43 -12.01 4.79
C ASN A 134 -4.68 -12.30 5.62
N ASN A 135 -4.54 -12.31 6.95
CA ASN A 135 -5.64 -12.59 7.88
C ASN A 135 -6.72 -11.50 7.79
N ARG A 136 -6.33 -10.23 7.66
CA ARG A 136 -7.28 -9.12 7.42
C ARG A 136 -8.05 -9.29 6.10
N PHE A 137 -7.38 -9.79 5.08
CA PHE A 137 -7.97 -10.09 3.78
C PHE A 137 -8.68 -11.45 3.72
N LYS A 138 -8.74 -12.21 4.82
CA LYS A 138 -9.34 -13.54 4.89
C LYS A 138 -8.81 -14.45 3.77
N GLY A 139 -7.49 -14.50 3.62
CA GLY A 139 -6.83 -15.36 2.63
C GLY A 139 -6.82 -14.83 1.19
N LYS A 140 -7.43 -13.66 0.95
CA LYS A 140 -7.62 -13.09 -0.40
C LYS A 140 -6.63 -11.98 -0.75
N ALA A 141 -5.61 -11.75 0.07
CA ALA A 141 -4.60 -10.72 -0.18
C ALA A 141 -3.78 -11.07 -1.41
N HIS A 142 -3.55 -10.10 -2.31
CA HIS A 142 -2.52 -10.27 -3.35
C HIS A 142 -1.17 -9.85 -2.79
N ILE A 143 -0.25 -10.81 -2.77
CA ILE A 143 1.09 -10.64 -2.23
C ILE A 143 2.09 -10.71 -3.40
N PRO A 144 3.03 -9.74 -3.51
CA PRO A 144 4.11 -9.79 -4.47
C PRO A 144 4.93 -11.09 -4.36
N PRO A 145 5.36 -11.69 -5.47
CA PRO A 145 6.15 -12.92 -5.43
C PRO A 145 7.61 -12.71 -4.99
N ILE A 146 8.07 -11.48 -4.76
CA ILE A 146 9.47 -11.16 -4.48
C ILE A 146 9.59 -10.19 -3.31
N PHE A 147 10.31 -10.60 -2.27
CA PHE A 147 10.72 -9.79 -1.13
C PHE A 147 12.20 -9.99 -0.88
N ARG A 148 12.98 -8.89 -0.85
CA ARG A 148 14.43 -9.00 -0.65
C ARG A 148 15.10 -7.71 -0.21
N TRP A 149 16.35 -7.84 0.23
CA TRP A 149 17.26 -6.70 0.27
C TRP A 149 17.57 -6.14 -1.11
N ALA A 150 17.72 -4.82 -1.16
CA ALA A 150 18.32 -4.13 -2.29
C ALA A 150 19.80 -4.48 -2.41
N THR A 151 20.28 -4.57 -3.65
CA THR A 151 21.72 -4.57 -3.95
C THR A 151 22.31 -3.18 -3.76
N SER A 152 23.63 -3.07 -3.55
CA SER A 152 24.30 -1.78 -3.40
C SER A 152 24.08 -0.86 -4.60
N THR A 153 24.10 -1.41 -5.82
CA THR A 153 23.84 -0.66 -7.06
C THR A 153 22.41 -0.13 -7.14
N GLU A 154 21.43 -0.90 -6.68
CA GLU A 154 20.04 -0.44 -6.62
C GLU A 154 19.87 0.68 -5.59
N VAL A 155 20.49 0.55 -4.41
CA VAL A 155 20.48 1.59 -3.38
C VAL A 155 21.10 2.88 -3.91
N GLU A 156 22.24 2.81 -4.59
CA GLU A 156 22.91 3.99 -5.17
C GLU A 156 22.00 4.67 -6.20
N LYS A 157 21.43 3.90 -7.12
CA LYS A 157 20.53 4.42 -8.16
C LYS A 157 19.29 5.09 -7.56
N LYS A 158 18.64 4.44 -6.59
CA LYS A 158 17.43 4.99 -5.94
C LYS A 158 17.79 6.21 -5.09
N THR A 159 18.94 6.21 -4.42
CA THR A 159 19.43 7.37 -3.66
C THR A 159 19.66 8.59 -4.56
N LYS A 160 20.23 8.40 -5.75
CA LYS A 160 20.39 9.50 -6.73
C LYS A 160 19.05 10.04 -7.23
N THR A 161 18.05 9.17 -7.36
CA THR A 161 16.75 9.54 -7.95
C THR A 161 15.78 10.14 -6.92
N TRP A 162 15.73 9.57 -5.71
CA TRP A 162 14.72 9.86 -4.68
C TRP A 162 15.31 10.37 -3.37
N GLY A 163 16.65 10.48 -3.28
CA GLY A 163 17.37 11.01 -2.12
C GLY A 163 17.83 9.94 -1.13
N LYS A 164 18.66 10.35 -0.16
CA LYS A 164 19.31 9.46 0.82
C LYS A 164 18.33 8.76 1.78
N GLY A 165 17.08 9.20 1.87
CA GLY A 165 16.08 8.70 2.81
C GLY A 165 15.23 7.53 2.34
N VAL A 166 15.49 6.93 1.17
CA VAL A 166 14.69 5.81 0.65
C VAL A 166 14.79 4.59 1.57
N ILE A 167 13.65 4.10 2.07
CA ILE A 167 13.59 2.99 3.04
C ILE A 167 13.23 1.67 2.36
N ALA A 168 12.22 1.68 1.50
CA ALA A 168 11.77 0.55 0.71
C ALA A 168 11.16 1.08 -0.59
N TRP A 169 10.90 0.19 -1.54
CA TRP A 169 10.14 0.52 -2.74
C TRP A 169 9.51 -0.71 -3.36
N THR A 170 8.46 -0.48 -4.13
CA THR A 170 7.94 -1.44 -5.10
C THR A 170 8.19 -0.99 -6.54
N ASP A 171 8.49 -1.95 -7.40
CA ASP A 171 8.63 -1.73 -8.85
C ASP A 171 7.33 -2.06 -9.61
N SER A 172 6.20 -2.16 -8.89
CA SER A 172 4.88 -2.58 -9.39
C SER A 172 4.27 -1.72 -10.51
N PHE A 173 4.73 -0.49 -10.68
CA PHE A 173 4.32 0.40 -11.77
C PHE A 173 5.21 0.26 -13.02
N SER A 174 6.30 -0.51 -12.94
CA SER A 174 7.11 -0.93 -14.08
C SER A 174 6.75 -2.39 -14.41
N LYS A 175 6.31 -2.66 -15.64
CA LYS A 175 5.61 -3.90 -16.07
C LYS A 175 6.30 -5.24 -15.81
N ALA A 176 7.54 -5.26 -15.29
CA ALA A 176 8.38 -6.46 -15.23
C ALA A 176 8.53 -7.06 -13.83
N ASN A 177 8.48 -6.29 -12.73
CA ASN A 177 8.92 -6.79 -11.42
C ASN A 177 7.94 -6.46 -10.29
N ASN A 178 7.09 -7.43 -9.97
CA ASN A 178 6.24 -7.41 -8.79
C ASN A 178 7.08 -7.74 -7.53
N SER A 179 7.87 -6.77 -7.07
CA SER A 179 8.73 -6.90 -5.91
C SER A 179 8.47 -5.82 -4.88
N ILE A 180 8.70 -6.14 -3.62
CA ILE A 180 8.97 -5.17 -2.55
C ILE A 180 10.43 -5.36 -2.14
N ILE A 181 11.19 -4.29 -2.26
CA ILE A 181 12.63 -4.28 -2.04
C ILE A 181 12.92 -3.30 -0.90
N PHE A 182 13.75 -3.74 0.04
CA PHE A 182 14.08 -2.95 1.22
C PHE A 182 15.52 -2.42 1.15
N ASN A 183 15.73 -1.18 1.57
CA ASN A 183 17.05 -0.58 1.68
C ASN A 183 17.69 -1.01 3.01
N PRO A 184 18.73 -1.85 3.00
CA PRO A 184 19.38 -2.29 4.24
C PRO A 184 20.01 -1.14 5.04
N ASN A 185 20.31 0.00 4.40
CA ASN A 185 20.98 1.12 5.06
C ASN A 185 20.03 1.99 5.90
N ASN A 186 18.73 1.96 5.61
CA ASN A 186 17.77 2.93 6.18
C ASN A 186 16.63 2.30 6.98
N ILE A 187 16.31 1.03 6.73
CA ILE A 187 15.11 0.41 7.31
C ILE A 187 15.23 0.15 8.81
N GLY A 188 16.43 -0.15 9.33
CA GLY A 188 16.64 -0.51 10.73
C GLY A 188 16.16 0.56 11.71
N SER A 189 16.19 1.84 11.32
CA SER A 189 15.66 2.96 12.12
C SER A 189 14.13 3.07 12.14
N LYS A 190 13.43 2.26 11.35
CA LYS A 190 11.98 2.35 11.09
C LYS A 190 11.24 1.05 11.42
N ILE A 191 11.94 -0.07 11.57
CA ILE A 191 11.36 -1.31 12.09
C ILE A 191 11.10 -1.11 13.59
N GLY A 192 9.85 -1.32 14.03
CA GLY A 192 9.48 -1.21 15.45
C GLY A 192 9.26 0.20 16.00
N PHE A 193 9.63 1.26 15.28
CA PHE A 193 9.35 2.64 15.72
C PHE A 193 7.91 3.05 15.37
N VAL A 194 6.98 2.73 16.26
CA VAL A 194 5.64 3.34 16.29
C VAL A 194 5.79 4.78 16.82
N LYS A 195 5.89 5.75 15.93
CA LYS A 195 5.69 7.17 16.30
C LYS A 195 4.78 7.84 15.28
N GLY A 196 3.48 7.76 15.56
CA GLY A 196 2.41 8.44 14.83
C GLY A 196 1.05 7.82 15.14
N ALA A 197 0.01 8.65 15.26
CA ALA A 197 -1.36 8.18 15.44
C ALA A 197 -1.77 7.29 14.25
N GLY A 198 -2.20 6.05 14.52
CA GLY A 198 -2.73 5.12 13.52
C GLY A 198 -1.72 4.32 12.69
N LYS A 199 -0.43 4.32 13.03
CA LYS A 199 0.57 3.43 12.39
C LYS A 199 0.77 2.15 13.18
N ASN A 200 1.08 1.04 12.49
CA ASN A 200 1.48 -0.22 13.12
C ASN A 200 2.97 -0.53 12.88
N ALA A 201 3.48 -1.59 13.51
CA ALA A 201 4.87 -2.01 13.38
C ALA A 201 5.30 -2.41 11.95
N TYR A 202 4.34 -2.50 11.02
CA TYR A 202 4.51 -2.95 9.63
C TYR A 202 4.20 -1.84 8.62
N ASP A 203 4.13 -0.57 9.05
CA ASP A 203 3.71 0.57 8.22
C ASP A 203 4.47 0.66 6.89
N VAL A 204 5.80 0.48 6.92
CA VAL A 204 6.63 0.50 5.70
C VAL A 204 6.22 -0.57 4.71
N LEU A 205 6.05 -1.82 5.15
CA LEU A 205 5.65 -2.90 4.25
C LEU A 205 4.22 -2.71 3.75
N ASN A 206 3.30 -2.30 4.63
CA ASN A 206 1.92 -2.05 4.27
C ASN A 206 1.81 -0.91 3.24
N HIS A 207 2.58 0.16 3.41
CA HIS A 207 2.67 1.25 2.44
C HIS A 207 3.10 0.74 1.05
N GLU A 208 4.21 -0.01 0.97
CA GLU A 208 4.67 -0.57 -0.31
C GLU A 208 3.68 -1.57 -0.92
N LEU A 209 3.00 -2.35 -0.09
CA LEU A 209 1.94 -3.24 -0.54
C LEU A 209 0.73 -2.45 -1.06
N GLY A 210 0.43 -1.30 -0.47
CA GLY A 210 -0.57 -0.35 -0.95
C GLY A 210 -0.27 0.14 -2.37
N HIS A 211 0.99 0.50 -2.65
CA HIS A 211 1.46 0.82 -4.00
C HIS A 211 1.32 -0.36 -4.97
N TYR A 212 1.70 -1.57 -4.54
CA TYR A 212 1.55 -2.79 -5.34
C TYR A 212 0.09 -3.06 -5.72
N LEU A 213 -0.81 -3.10 -4.74
CA LEU A 213 -2.23 -3.37 -4.96
C LEU A 213 -2.90 -2.25 -5.76
N HIS A 214 -2.51 -1.00 -5.53
CA HIS A 214 -2.99 0.14 -6.31
C HIS A 214 -2.60 0.01 -7.78
N SER A 215 -1.37 -0.44 -8.09
CA SER A 215 -0.95 -0.67 -9.48
C SER A 215 -1.81 -1.71 -10.20
N MET A 216 -2.38 -2.67 -9.45
CA MET A 216 -3.30 -3.68 -10.00
C MET A 216 -4.71 -3.12 -10.28
N ASN A 217 -5.13 -2.04 -9.61
CA ASN A 217 -6.46 -1.45 -9.74
C ASN A 217 -6.58 -0.39 -10.85
N ILE A 218 -5.44 0.14 -11.30
CA ILE A 218 -5.39 1.27 -12.24
C ILE A 218 -5.12 0.79 -13.66
N SER A 219 -5.59 1.56 -14.64
CA SER A 219 -5.29 1.30 -16.06
C SER A 219 -4.17 2.21 -16.56
N GLU A 220 -3.63 1.89 -17.74
CA GLU A 220 -2.71 2.79 -18.45
C GLU A 220 -3.32 4.16 -18.72
N PHE A 221 -4.63 4.22 -18.96
CA PHE A 221 -5.34 5.49 -19.08
C PHE A 221 -5.22 6.32 -17.80
N ASP A 222 -5.41 5.73 -16.62
CA ASP A 222 -5.27 6.45 -15.36
C ASP A 222 -3.87 7.07 -15.20
N ASN A 223 -2.83 6.35 -15.64
CA ASN A 223 -1.44 6.82 -15.61
C ASN A 223 -1.14 7.93 -16.63
N LEU A 224 -1.61 7.79 -17.87
CA LEU A 224 -1.22 8.67 -18.97
C LEU A 224 -2.07 9.94 -19.02
N LEU A 225 -3.40 9.81 -18.94
CA LEU A 225 -4.34 10.92 -19.17
C LEU A 225 -5.34 11.11 -18.02
N GLY A 226 -5.52 10.09 -17.20
CA GLY A 226 -6.52 10.05 -16.14
C GLY A 226 -6.01 10.57 -14.81
N ARG A 227 -6.61 10.04 -13.74
CA ARG A 227 -6.51 10.56 -12.37
C ARG A 227 -5.09 10.57 -11.77
N LEU A 228 -4.16 9.80 -12.34
CA LEU A 228 -2.77 9.70 -11.90
C LEU A 228 -1.77 10.32 -12.88
N SER A 229 -2.24 10.97 -13.95
CA SER A 229 -1.39 11.71 -14.90
C SER A 229 -0.64 12.85 -14.21
N SER A 230 0.46 13.30 -14.82
CA SER A 230 1.26 14.42 -14.30
C SER A 230 0.42 15.69 -14.10
N ARG A 231 -0.50 15.98 -15.04
CA ARG A 231 -1.42 17.12 -14.93
C ARG A 231 -2.36 16.98 -13.73
N LYS A 232 -3.01 15.82 -13.56
CA LYS A 232 -3.92 15.59 -12.43
C LYS A 232 -3.19 15.53 -11.08
N THR A 233 -1.97 15.01 -11.06
CA THR A 233 -1.10 15.03 -9.88
C THR A 233 -0.73 16.46 -9.46
N LYS A 234 -0.45 17.36 -10.42
CA LYS A 234 -0.21 18.78 -10.13
C LYS A 234 -1.47 19.46 -9.58
N LEU A 235 -2.65 19.12 -10.11
CA LEU A 235 -3.92 19.63 -9.57
C LEU A 235 -4.17 19.15 -8.13
N PHE A 236 -3.89 17.89 -7.81
CA PHE A 236 -3.99 17.36 -6.44
C PHE A 236 -3.11 18.14 -5.45
N LYS A 237 -1.87 18.46 -5.85
CA LYS A 237 -0.94 19.24 -5.01
C LYS A 237 -1.44 20.66 -4.72
N ASN A 238 -2.16 21.26 -5.68
CA ASN A 238 -2.62 22.64 -5.58
C ASN A 238 -4.06 22.77 -5.04
N ASN A 239 -4.78 21.65 -4.88
CA ASN A 239 -6.14 21.65 -4.37
C ASN A 239 -6.15 21.63 -2.83
N LYS A 240 -6.50 22.76 -2.20
CA LYS A 240 -6.50 22.92 -0.74
C LYS A 240 -7.42 21.92 -0.03
N GLU A 241 -8.58 21.60 -0.61
CA GLU A 241 -9.53 20.64 -0.05
C GLU A 241 -8.92 19.22 -0.04
N GLN A 242 -8.41 18.76 -1.19
CA GLN A 242 -7.76 17.44 -1.28
C GLN A 242 -6.52 17.34 -0.39
N GLN A 243 -5.74 18.41 -0.27
CA GLN A 243 -4.59 18.48 0.65
C GLN A 243 -5.02 18.41 2.11
N SER A 244 -6.14 19.05 2.49
CA SER A 244 -6.73 18.96 3.83
C SER A 244 -7.21 17.55 4.14
N VAL A 245 -7.91 16.92 3.20
CA VAL A 245 -8.35 15.51 3.32
C VAL A 245 -7.14 14.58 3.47
N ALA A 246 -6.11 14.73 2.65
CA ALA A 246 -4.89 13.92 2.74
C ALA A 246 -4.12 14.13 4.07
N ALA A 247 -4.12 15.34 4.62
CA ALA A 247 -3.46 15.67 5.88
C ALA A 247 -4.06 14.92 7.09
N LYS A 248 -5.33 14.50 7.02
CA LYS A 248 -5.97 13.66 8.05
C LYS A 248 -5.33 12.29 8.20
N ILE A 249 -4.63 11.82 7.16
CA ILE A 249 -3.94 10.53 7.15
C ILE A 249 -2.47 10.73 7.50
N SER A 250 -1.74 11.53 6.72
CA SER A 250 -0.36 11.89 7.05
C SER A 250 0.14 13.08 6.24
N GLY A 251 1.23 13.68 6.70
CA GLY A 251 1.96 14.67 5.91
C GLY A 251 2.49 14.09 4.59
N TYR A 252 2.80 12.79 4.54
CA TYR A 252 3.32 12.13 3.34
C TYR A 252 2.23 11.84 2.31
N ALA A 253 1.01 11.56 2.76
CA ALA A 253 -0.17 11.36 1.91
C ALA A 253 -0.48 12.57 1.01
N LYS A 254 -0.05 13.77 1.41
CA LYS A 254 -0.17 15.01 0.62
C LYS A 254 0.72 15.06 -0.62
N THR A 255 1.73 14.21 -0.72
CA THR A 255 2.79 14.30 -1.73
C THR A 255 2.25 14.10 -3.14
N ASN A 256 1.46 13.05 -3.37
CA ASN A 256 0.80 12.77 -4.65
C ASN A 256 -0.33 11.75 -4.43
N PRO A 257 -1.22 11.53 -5.41
CA PRO A 257 -2.32 10.58 -5.26
C PRO A 257 -1.91 9.13 -4.98
N ARG A 258 -0.72 8.69 -5.43
CA ARG A 258 -0.22 7.33 -5.14
C ARG A 258 0.20 7.20 -3.68
N GLU A 259 0.96 8.17 -3.15
CA GLU A 259 1.30 8.18 -1.72
C GLU A 259 0.05 8.27 -0.85
N PHE A 260 -0.94 9.09 -1.26
CA PHE A 260 -2.22 9.17 -0.57
C PHE A 260 -2.88 7.79 -0.44
N VAL A 261 -2.97 7.05 -1.55
CA VAL A 261 -3.55 5.70 -1.56
C VAL A 261 -2.71 4.72 -0.71
N ALA A 262 -1.38 4.74 -0.81
CA ALA A 262 -0.52 3.85 -0.04
C ALA A 262 -0.61 4.12 1.48
N GLU A 263 -0.60 5.38 1.89
CA GLU A 263 -0.75 5.78 3.30
C GLU A 263 -2.14 5.42 3.84
N CYS A 264 -3.21 5.64 3.08
CA CYS A 264 -4.55 5.21 3.47
C CYS A 264 -4.62 3.69 3.63
N PHE A 265 -4.02 2.93 2.71
CA PHE A 265 -3.99 1.48 2.80
C PHE A 265 -3.24 1.00 4.05
N SER A 266 -2.06 1.57 4.33
CA SER A 266 -1.31 1.26 5.55
C SER A 266 -2.11 1.57 6.82
N TYR A 267 -2.78 2.72 6.86
CA TYR A 267 -3.65 3.15 7.95
C TYR A 267 -4.78 2.15 8.22
N MET A 268 -5.39 1.60 7.16
CA MET A 268 -6.41 0.55 7.28
C MET A 268 -5.83 -0.80 7.73
N CYS A 269 -4.63 -1.17 7.27
CA CYS A 269 -3.91 -2.36 7.74
C CYS A 269 -3.50 -2.26 9.23
N ALA A 270 -3.41 -1.05 9.78
CA ALA A 270 -3.26 -0.84 11.22
C ALA A 270 -4.59 -1.02 11.99
N GLY A 271 -5.71 -1.28 11.31
CA GLY A 271 -7.03 -1.52 11.92
C GLY A 271 -7.89 -0.26 12.07
N ASN A 272 -7.44 0.87 11.51
CA ASN A 272 -8.19 2.12 11.59
C ASN A 272 -9.22 2.23 10.46
N LYS A 273 -10.32 2.93 10.74
CA LYS A 273 -11.31 3.31 9.72
C LYS A 273 -10.95 4.65 9.10
N LEU A 274 -11.05 4.75 7.78
CA LEU A 274 -10.86 6.03 7.09
C LEU A 274 -12.06 6.95 7.36
N PRO A 275 -11.85 8.25 7.62
CA PRO A 275 -12.92 9.24 7.59
C PRO A 275 -13.66 9.23 6.23
N GLU A 276 -14.94 9.58 6.20
CA GLU A 276 -15.78 9.42 5.00
C GLU A 276 -15.24 10.19 3.78
N ASP A 277 -14.77 11.43 3.99
CA ASP A 277 -14.18 12.24 2.92
C ASP A 277 -12.85 11.66 2.41
N VAL A 278 -12.04 11.10 3.31
CA VAL A 278 -10.83 10.35 2.96
C VAL A 278 -11.20 9.10 2.15
N LEU A 279 -12.18 8.32 2.59
CA LEU A 279 -12.64 7.11 1.89
C LEU A 279 -13.16 7.44 0.49
N LYS A 280 -13.91 8.54 0.35
CA LYS A 280 -14.39 9.04 -0.95
C LYS A 280 -13.22 9.39 -1.87
N LEU A 281 -12.22 10.11 -1.38
CA LEU A 281 -11.01 10.44 -2.15
C LEU A 281 -10.18 9.20 -2.48
N TYR A 282 -10.10 8.24 -1.56
CA TYR A 282 -9.42 6.96 -1.73
C TYR A 282 -10.05 6.11 -2.84
N LYS A 283 -11.39 5.99 -2.83
CA LYS A 283 -12.17 5.37 -3.90
C LYS A 283 -12.01 6.12 -5.22
N HIS A 284 -11.99 7.46 -5.20
CA HIS A 284 -11.73 8.27 -6.38
C HIS A 284 -10.38 7.91 -7.02
N TYR A 285 -9.34 7.66 -6.24
CA TYR A 285 -8.05 7.22 -6.77
C TYR A 285 -7.90 5.71 -6.97
N LYS A 286 -8.97 4.92 -6.85
CA LYS A 286 -8.97 3.45 -7.01
C LYS A 286 -8.11 2.70 -5.99
N GLY A 287 -8.09 3.19 -4.75
CA GLY A 287 -7.41 2.49 -3.67
C GLY A 287 -7.91 1.04 -3.47
N PRO A 288 -7.02 0.09 -3.11
CA PRO A 288 -7.39 -1.30 -2.87
C PRO A 288 -8.39 -1.48 -1.72
N THR A 289 -9.32 -2.40 -1.88
CA THR A 289 -10.32 -2.71 -0.85
C THR A 289 -9.81 -3.81 0.06
N ILE A 290 -9.93 -3.60 1.37
CA ILE A 290 -9.75 -4.65 2.38
C ILE A 290 -11.12 -5.29 2.61
N PRO A 291 -11.28 -6.61 2.41
CA PRO A 291 -12.54 -7.29 2.69
C PRO A 291 -12.99 -7.06 4.14
N THR A 292 -14.12 -6.38 4.31
CA THR A 292 -14.79 -6.10 5.60
C THR A 292 -13.96 -5.30 6.61
N MET A 293 -14.17 -3.97 6.63
CA MET A 293 -13.98 -3.10 7.79
C MET A 293 -15.29 -2.38 8.13
#